data_AF-A0A9E5RVC4-F1
#
_entry.id   AF-A0A9E5RVC4-F1
#
_cell.length_a   1.000
_cell.length_b   1.000
_cell.length_c   1.000
_cell.angle_alpha   90.00
_cell.angle_beta   90.00
_cell.angle_gamma   90.00
#
_symmetry.space_group_name_H-M   'P 1'
#
loop_
_entity.id
_entity.type
_entity.pdbx_description
1 polymer ?
#
loop_
_entity_poly.entity_id
_entity_poly.type
_entity_poly.pdbx_seq_one_letter_code
_entity_poly.pdbx_strand_id
1 'polypeptide(L)'
;SKQVIPILLNVIESSDVLVAGDAAKALGQIDSDDTIPALLKALESGNPEVRLIVAYKLSGFKSNCIASILPDLFKLLSTQSGEDAFDAIQGIQVNCKFYNYDLYQAYLAAQKGDPSASQSDKPTNVFNIGTLHAPGAAINLGGTIQGDQIGSQPHPPEL
;
A
#
# COMPACT_ATOMS: atom_id res chain seq x y z
N SER A 1 -9.77 22.17 8.89
CA SER A 1 -8.88 23.17 8.26
C SER A 1 -7.49 22.57 8.11
N LYS A 2 -6.83 22.69 6.95
CA LYS A 2 -5.44 22.20 6.74
C LYS A 2 -4.42 22.77 7.73
N GLN A 3 -4.72 23.91 8.36
CA GLN A 3 -3.88 24.53 9.39
C GLN A 3 -3.65 23.64 10.63
N VAL A 4 -4.50 22.63 10.86
CA VAL A 4 -4.34 21.69 11.97
C VAL A 4 -3.37 20.56 11.66
N ILE A 5 -3.02 20.34 10.38
CA ILE A 5 -2.15 19.24 9.96
C ILE A 5 -0.83 19.25 10.74
N PRO A 6 -0.04 20.35 10.78
CA PRO A 6 1.24 20.35 11.49
C PRO A 6 1.12 20.02 12.98
N ILE A 7 0.01 20.42 13.62
CA ILE A 7 -0.25 20.11 15.03
C ILE A 7 -0.49 18.61 15.19
N LEU A 8 -1.37 18.03 14.39
CA LEU A 8 -1.66 16.60 14.46
C LEU A 8 -0.45 15.73 14.08
N LEU A 9 0.39 16.20 13.15
CA LEU A 9 1.64 15.53 12.79
C LEU A 9 2.62 15.45 13.96
N ASN A 10 2.63 16.43 14.86
CA ASN A 10 3.44 16.37 16.07
C ASN A 10 2.81 15.44 17.12
N VAL A 11 1.48 15.45 17.22
CA VAL A 11 0.74 14.69 18.24
C VAL A 11 0.75 13.18 17.95
N ILE A 12 0.86 12.75 16.70
CA ILE A 12 0.93 11.33 16.34
C ILE A 12 2.17 10.62 16.91
N GLU A 13 3.21 11.37 17.30
CA GLU A 13 4.42 10.85 17.95
C GLU A 13 4.31 10.81 19.49
N SER A 14 3.14 11.16 20.05
CA SER A 14 2.90 11.11 21.49
C SER A 14 3.10 9.70 22.06
N SER A 15 3.69 9.61 23.26
CA SER A 15 3.76 8.35 24.02
C SER A 15 2.40 7.92 24.58
N ASP A 16 1.44 8.84 24.65
CA ASP A 16 0.06 8.52 25.02
C ASP A 16 -0.67 7.96 23.79
N VAL A 17 -1.04 6.69 23.92
CA VAL A 17 -1.67 5.87 22.88
C VAL A 17 -3.01 6.45 22.43
N LEU A 18 -3.81 6.96 23.37
CA LEU A 18 -5.11 7.54 23.06
C LEU A 18 -4.94 8.82 22.27
N VAL A 19 -3.98 9.65 22.69
CA VAL A 19 -3.65 10.92 22.03
C VAL A 19 -3.10 10.68 20.62
N ALA A 20 -2.16 9.74 20.46
CA ALA A 20 -1.61 9.38 19.15
C ALA A 20 -2.67 8.76 18.23
N GLY A 21 -3.52 7.88 18.76
CA GLY A 21 -4.64 7.27 18.04
C GLY A 21 -5.67 8.30 17.56
N ASP A 22 -5.99 9.30 18.40
CA ASP A 22 -6.91 10.36 18.02
C ASP A 22 -6.31 11.32 16.98
N ALA A 23 -5.01 11.59 17.06
CA ALA A 23 -4.31 12.33 16.01
C ALA A 23 -4.31 11.57 14.67
N ALA A 24 -4.03 10.27 14.67
CA ALA A 24 -4.10 9.43 13.48
C ALA A 24 -5.51 9.40 12.88
N LYS A 25 -6.55 9.29 13.73
CA LYS A 25 -7.95 9.37 13.27
C LYS A 25 -8.26 10.71 12.61
N ALA A 26 -7.85 11.81 13.23
CA ALA A 26 -8.09 13.16 12.73
C ALA A 26 -7.34 13.41 11.41
N LEU A 27 -6.09 12.95 11.28
CA LEU A 27 -5.32 13.02 10.04
C LEU A 27 -5.99 12.24 8.90
N GLY A 28 -6.44 11.01 9.16
CA GLY A 28 -7.18 10.23 8.18
C GLY A 28 -8.52 10.86 7.77
N GLN A 29 -9.18 11.61 8.65
CA GLN A 29 -10.41 12.36 8.32
C GLN A 29 -10.15 13.60 7.46
N ILE A 30 -8.94 14.17 7.52
CA ILE A 30 -8.55 15.30 6.69
C ILE A 30 -8.36 14.85 5.23
N ASP A 31 -8.01 13.57 4.99
CA ASP A 31 -7.93 12.94 3.65
C ASP A 31 -7.13 13.82 2.66
N SER A 32 -5.93 14.22 3.09
CA SER A 32 -5.04 15.10 2.34
C SER A 32 -3.69 14.42 2.16
N ASP A 33 -3.14 14.46 0.94
CA ASP A 33 -1.85 13.84 0.60
C ASP A 33 -0.71 14.35 1.50
N ASP A 34 -0.80 15.60 1.98
CA ASP A 34 0.11 16.22 2.95
C ASP A 34 0.28 15.41 4.27
N THR A 35 -0.67 14.52 4.59
CA THR A 35 -0.68 13.71 5.82
C THR A 35 -0.02 12.34 5.63
N ILE A 36 0.13 11.88 4.39
CA ILE A 36 0.58 10.53 4.05
C ILE A 36 1.97 10.20 4.62
N PRO A 37 3.00 11.06 4.51
CA PRO A 37 4.34 10.73 5.02
C PRO A 37 4.36 10.45 6.53
N ALA A 38 3.54 11.18 7.29
CA ALA A 38 3.49 11.00 8.73
C ALA A 38 2.67 9.78 9.15
N LEU A 39 1.59 9.48 8.44
CA LEU A 39 0.86 8.21 8.63
C LEU A 39 1.76 7.02 8.30
N LEU A 40 2.56 7.07 7.23
CA LEU A 40 3.56 6.04 6.94
C LEU A 40 4.56 5.86 8.08
N LYS A 41 5.10 6.95 8.63
CA LYS A 41 6.00 6.88 9.79
C LYS A 41 5.30 6.28 11.02
N ALA A 42 4.02 6.62 11.24
CA ALA A 42 3.26 6.11 12.37
C ALA A 42 2.93 4.60 12.27
N LEU A 43 2.99 4.00 11.07
CA LEU A 43 2.97 2.54 10.94
C LEU A 43 4.18 1.88 11.61
N GLU A 44 5.29 2.59 11.85
CA GLU A 44 6.45 2.03 12.56
C GLU A 44 6.33 2.14 14.09
N SER A 45 5.21 2.68 14.60
CA SER A 45 4.97 2.82 16.04
C SER A 45 5.15 1.50 16.78
N GLY A 46 5.81 1.56 17.95
CA GLY A 46 5.92 0.41 18.86
C GLY A 46 4.56 0.00 19.45
N ASN A 47 3.54 0.85 19.36
CA ASN A 47 2.21 0.54 19.84
C ASN A 47 1.32 -0.07 18.72
N PRO A 48 0.83 -1.31 18.88
CA PRO A 48 0.02 -1.99 17.86
C PRO A 48 -1.34 -1.33 17.60
N GLU A 49 -1.96 -0.69 18.59
CA GLU A 49 -3.23 0.01 18.41
C GLU A 49 -3.07 1.23 17.51
N VAL A 50 -1.97 1.98 17.66
CA VAL A 50 -1.64 3.11 16.77
C VAL A 50 -1.45 2.61 15.34
N ARG A 51 -0.68 1.52 15.13
CA ARG A 51 -0.45 0.97 13.79
C ARG A 51 -1.74 0.53 13.11
N LEU A 52 -2.62 -0.18 13.82
CA LEU A 52 -3.92 -0.62 13.32
C LEU A 52 -4.79 0.56 12.88
N ILE A 53 -4.87 1.60 13.71
CA ILE A 53 -5.63 2.82 13.38
C ILE A 53 -5.07 3.47 12.11
N VAL A 54 -3.76 3.60 12.03
CA VAL A 54 -3.06 4.22 10.90
C VAL A 54 -3.28 3.42 9.61
N ALA A 55 -3.13 2.10 9.65
CA ALA A 55 -3.38 1.21 8.53
C ALA A 55 -4.82 1.33 8.01
N TYR A 56 -5.79 1.31 8.93
CA TYR A 56 -7.20 1.53 8.61
C TYR A 56 -7.46 2.91 7.99
N LYS A 57 -6.72 3.94 8.40
CA LYS A 57 -6.84 5.27 7.79
C LYS A 57 -6.24 5.29 6.40
N LEU A 58 -5.01 4.82 6.22
CA LEU A 58 -4.34 4.73 4.92
C LEU A 58 -5.17 3.96 3.90
N SER A 59 -5.77 2.84 4.33
CA SER A 59 -6.63 2.03 3.47
C SER A 59 -7.87 2.79 2.99
N GLY A 60 -8.40 3.71 3.79
CA GLY A 60 -9.61 4.49 3.51
C GLY A 60 -9.40 5.85 2.82
N PHE A 61 -8.17 6.21 2.43
CA PHE A 61 -7.92 7.45 1.67
C PHE A 61 -8.70 7.40 0.35
N LYS A 62 -9.41 8.49 0.03
CA LYS A 62 -10.18 8.59 -1.22
C LYS A 62 -9.36 9.15 -2.36
N SER A 63 -8.17 9.69 -2.06
CA SER A 63 -7.21 10.16 -3.04
C SER A 63 -6.81 9.01 -3.97
N ASN A 64 -7.01 9.20 -5.26
CA ASN A 64 -6.69 8.27 -6.35
C ASN A 64 -5.18 8.00 -6.52
N CYS A 65 -4.31 8.62 -5.71
CA CYS A 65 -2.87 8.53 -5.83
C CYS A 65 -2.14 8.09 -4.55
N ILE A 66 -2.81 7.55 -3.54
CA ILE A 66 -2.08 6.90 -2.43
C ILE A 66 -1.31 5.66 -2.90
N ALA A 67 -1.64 5.08 -4.06
CA ALA A 67 -0.90 3.95 -4.62
C ALA A 67 0.62 4.17 -4.74
N SER A 68 1.10 5.43 -4.78
CA SER A 68 2.53 5.72 -4.78
C SER A 68 3.27 5.26 -3.52
N ILE A 69 2.56 5.00 -2.41
CA ILE A 69 3.18 4.52 -1.16
C ILE A 69 3.28 3.00 -1.07
N LEU A 70 2.69 2.26 -2.02
CA LEU A 70 2.72 0.80 -2.00
C LEU A 70 4.15 0.23 -1.88
N PRO A 71 5.18 0.74 -2.59
CA PRO A 71 6.57 0.28 -2.40
C PRO A 71 7.08 0.41 -0.97
N ASP A 72 6.69 1.46 -0.25
CA ASP A 72 7.11 1.65 1.14
C ASP A 72 6.33 0.73 2.08
N LEU A 73 5.03 0.54 1.86
CA LEU A 73 4.23 -0.47 2.59
C LEU A 73 4.77 -1.89 2.36
N PHE A 74 5.21 -2.24 1.15
CA PHE A 74 5.81 -3.55 0.87
C PHE A 74 7.09 -3.79 1.68
N LYS A 75 7.92 -2.77 1.90
CA LYS A 75 9.10 -2.89 2.78
C LYS A 75 8.70 -3.18 4.23
N LEU A 76 7.59 -2.58 4.68
CA LEU A 76 7.08 -2.78 6.04
C LEU A 76 6.52 -4.19 6.29
N LEU A 77 6.18 -4.96 5.25
CA LEU A 77 5.71 -6.36 5.39
C LEU A 77 6.68 -7.26 6.14
N SER A 78 7.98 -6.99 6.06
CA SER A 78 9.03 -7.77 6.74
C SER A 78 9.38 -7.23 8.14
N THR A 79 8.59 -6.28 8.66
CA THR A 79 8.82 -5.62 9.95
C THR A 79 7.74 -5.99 10.97
N GLN A 80 7.80 -5.43 12.17
CA GLN A 80 6.75 -5.57 13.20
C GLN A 80 5.38 -5.04 12.76
N SER A 81 5.36 -4.21 11.72
CA SER A 81 4.17 -3.58 11.16
C SER A 81 3.59 -4.36 9.98
N GLY A 82 4.06 -5.59 9.75
CA GLY A 82 3.76 -6.32 8.51
C GLY A 82 2.27 -6.62 8.30
N GLU A 83 1.56 -6.99 9.38
CA GLU A 83 0.11 -7.20 9.34
C GLU A 83 -0.64 -5.89 9.03
N ASP A 84 -0.28 -4.80 9.73
CA ASP A 84 -0.87 -3.48 9.53
C ASP A 84 -0.61 -2.94 8.11
N ALA A 85 0.61 -3.14 7.60
CA ALA A 85 0.99 -2.74 6.25
C ALA A 85 0.25 -3.57 5.20
N PHE A 86 0.05 -4.87 5.44
CA PHE A 86 -0.75 -5.73 4.57
C PHE A 86 -2.21 -5.25 4.48
N ASP A 87 -2.83 -4.91 5.61
CA ASP A 87 -4.20 -4.37 5.65
C ASP A 87 -4.31 -3.05 4.88
N ALA A 88 -3.32 -2.16 5.04
CA ALA A 88 -3.25 -0.92 4.28
C ALA A 88 -3.14 -1.17 2.77
N ILE A 89 -2.25 -2.07 2.34
CA ILE A 89 -2.08 -2.46 0.93
C ILE A 89 -3.38 -3.00 0.36
N GLN A 90 -4.03 -3.92 1.05
CA GLN A 90 -5.26 -4.56 0.60
C GLN A 90 -6.37 -3.54 0.38
N GLY A 91 -6.60 -2.64 1.34
CA GLY A 91 -7.66 -1.66 1.20
C GLY A 91 -7.34 -0.57 0.17
N ILE A 92 -6.06 -0.17 0.01
CA ILE A 92 -5.64 0.71 -1.08
C ILE A 92 -5.93 0.04 -2.43
N GLN A 93 -5.56 -1.23 -2.60
CA GLN A 93 -5.80 -1.98 -3.84
C GLN A 93 -7.29 -2.12 -4.15
N VAL A 94 -8.13 -2.41 -3.14
CA VAL A 94 -9.59 -2.47 -3.28
C VAL A 94 -10.16 -1.10 -3.69
N ASN A 95 -9.78 -0.03 -3.00
CA ASN A 95 -10.34 1.30 -3.21
C ASN A 95 -9.87 1.91 -4.54
N CYS A 96 -8.61 1.72 -4.90
CA CYS A 96 -8.08 2.16 -6.18
C CYS A 96 -8.36 1.18 -7.32
N LYS A 97 -8.99 0.04 -7.05
CA LYS A 97 -9.23 -1.06 -8.00
C LYS A 97 -7.95 -1.56 -8.70
N PHE A 98 -6.80 -1.39 -8.04
CA PHE A 98 -5.49 -1.85 -8.52
C PHE A 98 -5.24 -3.29 -8.09
N TYR A 99 -5.85 -4.23 -8.80
CA TYR A 99 -5.44 -5.62 -8.72
C TYR A 99 -4.26 -5.81 -9.67
N ASN A 100 -3.04 -5.81 -9.10
CA ASN A 100 -1.73 -5.85 -9.76
C ASN A 100 -1.12 -4.48 -10.14
N TYR A 101 -0.52 -3.81 -9.14
CA TYR A 101 0.17 -2.52 -9.28
C TYR A 101 1.27 -2.55 -10.34
N ASP A 102 2.02 -3.64 -10.45
CA ASP A 102 3.11 -3.76 -11.43
C ASP A 102 2.58 -3.72 -12.87
N LEU A 103 1.41 -4.34 -13.12
CA LEU A 103 0.73 -4.27 -14.41
C LEU A 103 0.25 -2.84 -14.71
N TYR A 104 -0.26 -2.12 -13.71
CA TYR A 104 -0.67 -0.73 -13.88
C TYR A 104 0.51 0.20 -14.17
N GLN A 105 1.65 0.02 -13.49
CA GLN A 105 2.87 0.78 -13.78
C GLN A 105 3.39 0.48 -15.19
N ALA A 106 3.36 -0.78 -15.62
CA ALA A 106 3.70 -1.16 -16.99
C ALA A 106 2.77 -0.50 -18.03
N TYR A 107 1.46 -0.44 -17.77
CA TYR A 107 0.48 0.26 -18.60
C TYR A 107 0.74 1.78 -18.69
N LEU A 108 1.05 2.43 -17.57
CA LEU A 108 1.41 3.86 -17.55
C LEU A 108 2.72 4.13 -18.30
N ALA A 109 3.71 3.24 -18.19
CA ALA A 109 4.97 3.33 -18.91
C ALA A 109 4.76 3.17 -20.43
N ALA A 110 3.95 2.18 -20.85
CA ALA A 110 3.61 1.96 -22.25
C ALA A 110 2.87 3.15 -22.89
N GLN A 111 2.03 3.87 -22.14
CA GLN A 111 1.33 5.06 -22.62
C GLN A 111 2.20 6.32 -22.70
N LYS A 112 3.35 6.36 -22.02
CA LYS A 112 4.28 7.50 -22.06
C LYS A 112 5.19 7.51 -23.30
N GLY A 113 5.04 6.53 -24.20
CA GLY A 113 5.66 6.57 -25.53
C GLY A 113 7.14 6.19 -25.56
N ASP A 114 7.55 5.17 -24.81
CA ASP A 114 8.85 4.52 -25.02
C ASP A 114 8.67 3.24 -25.89
N PRO A 115 9.20 3.17 -27.13
CA PRO A 115 8.89 2.10 -28.07
C PRO A 115 9.45 0.71 -27.73
N SER A 116 10.12 0.52 -26.60
CA SER A 116 10.81 -0.75 -26.32
C SER A 116 9.92 -1.90 -25.84
N ALA A 117 8.62 -1.67 -25.60
CA ALA A 117 7.70 -2.73 -25.16
C ALA A 117 6.94 -3.38 -26.32
N SER A 118 7.64 -3.76 -27.38
CA SER A 118 7.06 -4.56 -28.47
C SER A 118 7.97 -5.75 -28.78
N GLN A 119 7.95 -6.78 -27.93
CA GLN A 119 8.29 -8.12 -28.37
C GLN A 119 7.63 -9.16 -27.44
N SER A 120 6.59 -9.77 -28.00
CA SER A 120 6.18 -11.17 -27.82
C SER A 120 6.97 -11.97 -26.79
N ASP A 121 6.48 -11.98 -25.55
CA ASP A 121 6.42 -13.16 -24.70
C ASP A 121 5.21 -12.96 -23.79
N LYS A 122 4.43 -14.02 -23.55
CA LYS A 122 3.22 -13.92 -22.72
C LYS A 122 3.56 -13.19 -21.41
N PRO A 123 2.77 -12.18 -20.97
CA PRO A 123 3.10 -11.44 -19.77
C PRO A 123 3.24 -12.43 -18.61
N THR A 124 4.42 -12.42 -18.01
CA THR A 124 4.83 -13.37 -16.98
C THR A 124 4.96 -12.59 -15.69
N ASN A 125 4.03 -12.80 -14.76
CA ASN A 125 4.07 -12.16 -13.46
C ASN A 125 4.84 -13.06 -12.49
N VAL A 126 5.98 -12.58 -12.02
CA VAL A 126 6.75 -13.22 -10.95
C VAL A 126 6.42 -12.49 -9.67
N PHE A 127 5.81 -13.19 -8.71
CA PHE A 127 5.58 -12.62 -7.39
C PHE A 127 6.47 -13.35 -6.38
N ASN A 128 7.17 -12.58 -5.54
CA ASN A 128 8.04 -13.11 -4.49
C ASN A 128 7.58 -12.58 -3.13
N ILE A 129 6.94 -13.45 -2.35
CA ILE A 129 6.35 -13.11 -1.04
C ILE A 129 7.36 -13.34 0.09
N GLY A 130 8.55 -13.84 -0.23
CA GLY A 130 9.58 -14.19 0.75
C GLY A 130 9.55 -15.67 1.13
N THR A 131 10.39 -16.00 2.13
CA THR A 131 10.67 -17.39 2.52
C THR A 131 10.30 -17.62 3.97
N LEU A 132 9.33 -18.51 4.21
CA LEU A 132 9.00 -19.00 5.54
C LEU A 132 10.07 -20.00 6.00
N HIS A 133 10.68 -19.75 7.15
CA HIS A 133 11.64 -20.67 7.76
C HIS A 133 11.00 -21.41 8.93
N ALA A 134 11.00 -22.74 8.86
CA ALA A 134 10.68 -23.64 9.95
C ALA A 134 11.94 -24.45 10.33
N PRO A 135 12.04 -25.01 11.55
CA PRO A 135 13.17 -25.87 11.90
C PRO A 135 13.30 -27.04 10.91
N GLY A 136 14.36 -27.01 10.10
CA GLY A 136 14.63 -28.02 9.07
C GLY A 136 13.95 -27.80 7.71
N ALA A 137 13.25 -26.68 7.47
CA ALA A 137 12.63 -26.40 6.18
C ALA A 137 12.53 -24.90 5.86
N ALA A 138 12.63 -24.57 4.57
CA ALA A 138 12.37 -23.24 4.05
C ALA A 138 11.36 -23.35 2.89
N ILE A 139 10.27 -22.59 2.95
CA ILE A 139 9.23 -22.57 1.92
C ILE A 139 9.26 -21.18 1.27
N ASN A 140 9.58 -21.14 -0.02
CA ASN A 140 9.43 -19.91 -0.81
C ASN A 140 7.95 -19.76 -1.18
N LEU A 141 7.36 -18.61 -0.82
CA LEU A 141 5.97 -18.29 -1.09
C LEU A 141 5.76 -17.61 -2.45
N GLY A 142 6.78 -17.54 -3.30
CA GLY A 142 6.71 -16.97 -4.64
C GLY A 142 6.40 -17.97 -5.76
N GLY A 143 6.06 -17.43 -6.93
CA GLY A 143 5.75 -18.21 -8.12
C GLY A 143 5.64 -17.37 -9.39
N THR A 144 5.51 -18.05 -10.52
CA THR A 144 5.42 -17.45 -11.86
C THR A 144 4.07 -17.77 -12.49
N ILE A 145 3.31 -16.75 -12.88
CA ILE A 145 2.02 -16.89 -13.57
C ILE A 145 2.16 -16.37 -15.00
N GLN A 146 1.73 -17.17 -15.98
CA GLN A 146 1.76 -16.82 -17.40
C GLN A 146 0.37 -16.39 -17.89
N GLY A 147 0.31 -15.27 -18.63
CA GLY A 147 -0.84 -14.39 -18.85
C GLY A 147 -2.14 -14.90 -19.48
N ASP A 148 -2.38 -16.20 -19.63
CA ASP A 148 -3.63 -16.74 -20.20
C ASP A 148 -4.60 -17.26 -19.11
N GLN A 149 -4.31 -17.03 -17.82
CA GLN A 149 -5.05 -17.65 -16.70
C GLN A 149 -5.78 -16.64 -15.80
N ILE A 150 -5.89 -15.37 -16.21
CA ILE A 150 -6.70 -14.37 -15.50
C ILE A 150 -8.06 -14.21 -16.19
N GLY A 151 -9.14 -14.28 -15.43
CA GLY A 151 -10.48 -13.95 -15.93
C GLY A 151 -10.47 -12.57 -16.59
N SER A 152 -11.19 -12.42 -17.70
CA SER A 152 -11.30 -11.16 -18.42
C SER A 152 -11.71 -10.04 -17.46
N GLN A 153 -10.89 -9.00 -17.38
CA GLN A 153 -11.21 -7.77 -16.65
C GLN A 153 -12.49 -7.16 -17.25
N PRO A 154 -13.52 -6.85 -16.46
CA PRO A 154 -14.57 -5.97 -16.93
C PRO A 154 -13.97 -4.58 -17.18
N HIS A 155 -14.14 -4.08 -18.40
CA HIS A 155 -13.67 -2.75 -18.80
C HIS A 155 -14.17 -1.68 -17.82
N PRO A 156 -13.31 -0.73 -17.39
CA PRO A 156 -13.78 0.44 -16.67
C PRO A 156 -14.74 1.25 -17.56
N PRO A 157 -15.80 1.86 -16.99
CA PRO A 157 -16.68 2.72 -17.76
C PRO A 157 -15.87 3.91 -18.31
N GLU A 158 -16.04 4.16 -19.60
CA GLU A 158 -15.52 5.37 -20.26
C GLU A 158 -16.16 6.61 -19.62
N LEU A 159 -15.33 7.63 -19.35
CA LEU A 159 -15.76 8.95 -18.86
C LEU A 159 -16.25 9.83 -20.01
#